data_AF-A0A2I7SJF3-F1
#
_entry.id   AF-A0A2I7SJF3-F1
#
_cell.length_a   1.000
_cell.length_b   1.000
_cell.length_c   1.000
_cell.angle_alpha   90.00
_cell.angle_beta   90.00
_cell.angle_gamma   90.00
#
_symmetry.space_group_name_H-M   'P 1'
#
loop_
_entity.id
_entity.type
_entity.pdbx_description
1 polymer ?
#
loop_
_entity_poly.entity_id
_entity_poly.type
_entity_poly.pdbx_seq_one_letter_code
_entity_poly.pdbx_strand_id
1 'polypeptide(L)'
;MKPENKNETLLLEAQKKLKKLKIFYIHLLGYIVVVMLLSYNLYIMAGPYKPFFQWFDICILVAWTAFIAMHGWHVFKGKIFFKRDWESKKIREFMETENQSKRWE
;
A
#
# COMPACT_ATOMS: atom_id res chain seq x y z
N MET A 1 5.92 31.75 -17.42
CA MET A 1 5.50 31.13 -16.15
C MET A 1 6.63 30.21 -15.67
N LYS A 2 7.12 30.43 -14.44
CA LYS A 2 8.40 29.93 -13.90
C LYS A 2 8.39 28.41 -13.66
N PRO A 3 9.46 27.65 -14.01
CA PRO A 3 9.52 26.19 -13.87
C PRO A 3 9.54 25.66 -12.42
N GLU A 4 9.72 26.53 -11.43
CA GLU A 4 9.86 26.20 -9.99
C GLU A 4 8.58 25.56 -9.40
N ASN A 5 7.39 26.08 -9.75
CA ASN A 5 6.10 25.63 -9.21
C ASN A 5 5.72 24.19 -9.66
N LYS A 6 6.17 23.78 -10.85
CA LYS A 6 5.85 22.44 -11.40
C LYS A 6 6.56 21.33 -10.61
N ASN A 7 7.75 21.61 -10.09
CA ASN A 7 8.51 20.65 -9.30
C ASN A 7 7.88 20.49 -7.90
N GLU A 8 7.46 21.58 -7.26
CA GLU A 8 6.79 21.53 -5.96
C GLU A 8 5.47 20.76 -6.01
N THR A 9 4.65 20.99 -7.04
CA THR A 9 3.37 20.27 -7.21
C THR A 9 3.57 18.77 -7.40
N LEU A 10 4.57 18.36 -8.18
CA LEU A 10 4.95 16.95 -8.36
C LEU A 10 5.46 16.31 -7.05
N LEU A 11 6.27 17.03 -6.29
CA LEU A 11 6.77 16.56 -4.99
C LEU A 11 5.63 16.38 -3.98
N LEU A 12 4.69 17.32 -3.91
CA LEU A 12 3.51 17.23 -3.06
C LEU A 12 2.61 16.04 -3.42
N GLU A 13 2.45 15.77 -4.71
CA GLU A 13 1.66 14.64 -5.19
C GLU A 13 2.32 13.29 -4.85
N ALA A 14 3.65 13.21 -4.99
CA ALA A 14 4.45 12.06 -4.61
C ALA A 14 4.37 11.81 -3.09
N GLN A 15 4.49 12.86 -2.27
CA GLN A 15 4.37 12.76 -0.81
C GLN A 15 2.98 12.29 -0.37
N LYS A 16 1.90 12.79 -1.00
CA LYS A 16 0.53 12.32 -0.74
C LYS A 16 0.38 10.82 -1.03
N LYS A 17 0.96 10.34 -2.13
CA LYS A 17 0.96 8.91 -2.50
C LYS A 17 1.74 8.06 -1.47
N LEU A 18 2.90 8.54 -1.02
CA LEU A 18 3.69 7.87 0.03
C LEU A 18 2.95 7.80 1.37
N LYS A 19 2.26 8.89 1.76
CA LYS A 19 1.48 8.92 3.01
C LYS A 19 0.35 7.89 3.00
N LYS A 20 -0.40 7.79 1.91
CA LYS A 20 -1.46 6.76 1.73
C LYS A 20 -0.89 5.33 1.82
N LEU A 21 0.28 5.11 1.23
CA LEU A 21 0.96 3.82 1.27
C LEU A 21 1.43 3.46 2.68
N LYS A 22 2.05 4.40 3.41
CA LYS A 22 2.48 4.21 4.80
C LYS A 22 1.31 3.84 5.71
N ILE A 23 0.18 4.56 5.57
CA ILE A 23 -1.03 4.28 6.35
C ILE A 23 -1.53 2.86 6.05
N PHE A 24 -1.59 2.45 4.79
CA PHE A 24 -1.98 1.07 4.45
C PHE A 24 -1.05 0.03 5.07
N TYR A 25 0.27 0.21 5.02
CA TYR A 25 1.21 -0.74 5.63
C TYR A 25 1.07 -0.83 7.15
N ILE A 26 0.79 0.28 7.84
CA ILE A 26 0.51 0.27 9.28
C ILE A 26 -0.73 -0.58 9.58
N HIS A 27 -1.81 -0.40 8.80
CA HIS A 27 -3.03 -1.19 8.97
C HIS A 27 -2.80 -2.67 8.64
N LEU A 28 -2.02 -2.97 7.61
CA LEU A 28 -1.66 -4.35 7.24
C LEU A 28 -0.81 -5.02 8.32
N LEU A 29 0.16 -4.29 8.88
CA LEU A 29 0.99 -4.79 9.97
C LEU A 29 0.15 -5.04 11.22
N GLY A 30 -0.72 -4.09 11.59
CA GLY A 30 -1.67 -4.27 12.69
C GLY A 30 -2.58 -5.47 12.48
N TYR A 31 -3.08 -5.68 11.25
CA TYR A 31 -3.87 -6.86 10.90
C TYR A 31 -3.10 -8.16 11.13
N ILE A 32 -1.84 -8.26 10.68
CA ILE A 32 -1.01 -9.46 10.91
C ILE A 32 -0.83 -9.74 12.41
N VAL A 33 -0.57 -8.70 13.21
CA VAL A 33 -0.42 -8.83 14.66
C VAL A 33 -1.72 -9.30 15.32
N VAL A 34 -2.86 -8.73 14.93
CA VAL A 34 -4.18 -9.12 15.42
C VAL A 34 -4.47 -10.59 15.05
N VAL A 35 -4.21 -11.00 13.81
CA VAL A 35 -4.37 -12.40 13.35
C VAL A 35 -3.51 -13.36 14.17
N MET A 36 -2.24 -13.01 14.45
CA MET A 36 -1.37 -13.83 15.31
C MET A 36 -1.91 -13.94 16.73
N LEU A 37 -2.39 -12.84 17.31
CA LEU A 37 -2.96 -12.83 18.66
C LEU A 37 -4.25 -13.65 18.74
N LEU A 38 -5.15 -13.53 17.77
CA LEU A 38 -6.37 -14.36 17.69
C LEU A 38 -6.01 -15.84 17.52
N SER A 39 -5.06 -16.17 16.64
CA SER A 39 -4.63 -17.55 16.42
C SER A 39 -4.02 -18.16 17.70
N TYR A 40 -3.24 -17.37 18.42
CA TYR A 40 -2.70 -17.78 19.72
C TYR A 40 -3.80 -17.95 20.77
N ASN A 41 -4.77 -17.03 20.83
CA ASN A 41 -5.92 -17.14 21.73
C ASN A 41 -6.70 -18.44 21.48
N LEU A 42 -6.96 -18.76 20.20
CA LEU A 42 -7.65 -19.98 19.80
C LEU A 42 -6.90 -21.26 20.19
N TYR A 43 -5.56 -21.21 20.21
CA TYR A 43 -4.70 -22.33 20.61
C TYR A 43 -4.76 -22.61 22.12
N ILE A 44 -4.74 -21.56 22.95
CA ILE A 44 -4.73 -21.70 24.41
C ILE A 44 -6.13 -21.85 25.02
N MET A 45 -7.18 -21.48 24.28
CA MET A 45 -8.53 -21.41 24.84
C MET A 45 -9.16 -22.80 25.03
N ALA A 46 -9.51 -23.09 26.29
CA ALA A 46 -10.22 -24.30 26.70
C ALA A 46 -11.46 -23.94 27.54
N GLY A 47 -12.59 -24.58 27.25
CA GLY A 47 -13.85 -24.38 27.97
C GLY A 47 -15.11 -24.47 27.08
N PRO A 48 -16.31 -24.42 27.69
CA PRO A 48 -17.58 -24.58 26.97
C PRO A 48 -17.90 -23.44 26.00
N TYR A 49 -17.26 -22.27 26.17
CA TYR A 49 -17.46 -21.10 25.33
C TYR A 49 -16.56 -21.07 24.07
N LYS A 50 -15.62 -22.00 23.94
CA LYS A 50 -14.70 -22.10 22.80
C LYS A 50 -15.38 -21.99 21.41
N PRO A 51 -16.49 -22.70 21.11
CA PRO A 51 -17.11 -22.62 19.79
C PRO A 51 -17.67 -21.23 19.45
N PHE A 52 -18.16 -20.49 20.45
CA PHE A 52 -18.64 -19.11 20.24
C PHE A 52 -17.49 -18.17 19.86
N PHE A 53 -16.40 -18.20 20.63
CA PHE A 53 -15.23 -17.38 20.36
C PHE A 53 -14.57 -17.74 19.02
N GLN A 54 -14.46 -19.03 18.70
CA GLN A 54 -13.95 -19.47 17.40
C GLN A 54 -14.78 -18.94 16.23
N TRP A 55 -16.10 -18.98 16.32
CA TRP A 55 -16.97 -18.43 15.28
C TRP A 55 -16.83 -16.90 15.18
N PHE A 56 -16.79 -16.22 16.32
CA PHE A 56 -16.60 -14.77 16.39
C PHE A 56 -15.27 -14.32 15.78
N ASP A 57 -14.18 -15.01 16.12
CA ASP A 57 -12.83 -14.78 15.61
C ASP A 57 -12.77 -14.95 14.09
N ILE A 58 -13.36 -16.03 13.56
CA ILE A 58 -13.43 -16.27 12.12
C ILE A 58 -14.23 -15.15 11.42
N CYS A 59 -15.38 -14.75 11.97
CA CYS A 59 -16.18 -13.64 11.42
C CYS A 59 -15.40 -12.33 11.38
N ILE A 60 -14.68 -11.99 12.46
CA ILE A 60 -13.81 -10.81 12.51
C ILE A 60 -12.72 -10.91 11.45
N LEU A 61 -12.03 -12.04 11.38
CA LEU A 61 -10.95 -12.24 10.41
C LEU A 61 -11.44 -12.07 8.97
N VAL A 62 -12.58 -12.66 8.63
CA VAL A 62 -13.16 -12.54 7.28
C VAL A 62 -13.56 -11.09 6.97
N ALA A 63 -14.24 -10.40 7.89
CA ALA A 63 -14.66 -9.01 7.71
C ALA A 63 -13.45 -8.07 7.56
N TRP A 64 -12.42 -8.24 8.40
CA TRP A 64 -11.19 -7.45 8.34
C TRP A 64 -10.34 -7.77 7.11
N THR A 65 -10.29 -9.03 6.67
CA THR A 65 -9.65 -9.41 5.42
C THR A 65 -10.31 -8.69 4.24
N ALA A 66 -11.65 -8.68 4.18
CA ALA A 66 -12.38 -7.99 3.12
C ALA A 66 -12.13 -6.48 3.16
N PHE A 67 -12.09 -5.87 4.35
CA PHE A 67 -11.77 -4.45 4.51
C PHE A 67 -10.36 -4.09 4.02
N ILE A 68 -9.34 -4.85 4.45
CA ILE A 68 -7.95 -4.66 4.01
C ILE A 68 -7.82 -4.89 2.50
N ALA A 69 -8.50 -5.90 1.94
CA ALA A 69 -8.49 -6.17 0.51
C ALA A 69 -9.09 -5.00 -0.30
N MET A 70 -10.23 -4.46 0.13
CA MET A 70 -10.84 -3.27 -0.50
C MET A 70 -9.95 -2.04 -0.37
N HIS A 71 -9.37 -1.80 0.80
CA HIS A 71 -8.47 -0.66 1.03
C HIS A 71 -7.19 -0.79 0.21
N GLY A 72 -6.63 -2.00 0.13
CA GLY A 72 -5.48 -2.34 -0.71
C GLY A 72 -5.81 -2.10 -2.18
N TRP A 73 -6.95 -2.60 -2.66
CA TRP A 73 -7.42 -2.33 -4.01
C TRP A 73 -7.48 -0.83 -4.31
N HIS A 74 -8.06 -0.02 -3.42
CA HIS A 74 -8.14 1.43 -3.60
C HIS A 74 -6.75 2.11 -3.64
N VAL A 75 -5.82 1.70 -2.78
CA VAL A 75 -4.46 2.25 -2.71
C VAL A 75 -3.60 1.81 -3.91
N PHE A 76 -3.77 0.57 -4.39
CA PHE A 76 -2.94 -0.03 -5.43
C PHE A 76 -3.54 0.04 -6.84
N LYS A 77 -4.82 0.38 -7.02
CA LYS A 77 -5.46 0.52 -8.35
C LYS A 77 -4.68 1.44 -9.29
N GLY A 78 -4.10 2.53 -8.75
CA GLY A 78 -3.26 3.45 -9.52
C GLY A 78 -1.80 3.00 -9.72
N LYS A 79 -1.30 2.03 -8.95
CA LYS A 79 0.09 1.53 -9.06
C LYS A 79 0.21 0.27 -9.91
N ILE A 80 -0.73 -0.67 -9.82
CA ILE A 80 -0.63 -1.96 -10.54
C ILE A 80 -0.86 -1.75 -12.04
N PHE A 81 -1.85 -0.92 -12.42
CA PHE A 81 -2.14 -0.64 -13.83
C PHE A 81 -1.13 0.31 -14.50
N PHE A 82 -0.47 1.18 -13.73
CA PHE A 82 0.34 2.27 -14.28
C PHE A 82 1.85 2.08 -14.11
N LYS A 83 2.32 1.02 -13.43
CA LYS A 83 3.75 0.88 -13.07
C LYS A 83 4.67 0.64 -14.26
N ARG A 84 4.42 -0.35 -15.11
CA ARG A 84 5.47 -0.78 -16.08
C ARG A 84 5.68 0.19 -17.22
N ASP A 85 4.60 0.75 -17.77
CA ASP A 85 4.68 1.55 -18.99
C ASP A 85 5.09 3.00 -18.71
N TRP A 86 4.56 3.60 -17.64
CA TRP A 86 4.92 4.97 -17.25
C TRP A 86 6.35 5.05 -16.68
N GLU A 87 6.75 4.08 -15.84
CA GLU A 87 8.09 4.06 -15.23
C GLU A 87 9.17 3.83 -16.32
N SER A 88 8.93 2.90 -17.26
CA SER A 88 9.82 2.71 -18.43
C SER A 88 9.89 3.96 -19.32
N LYS A 89 8.76 4.61 -19.56
CA LYS A 89 8.72 5.83 -20.39
C LYS A 89 9.47 6.99 -19.73
N LYS A 90 9.38 7.11 -18.40
CA LYS A 90 10.09 8.16 -17.66
C LYS A 90 11.59 7.91 -17.58
N ILE A 91 12.02 6.67 -17.35
CA ILE A 91 13.43 6.28 -17.43
C ILE A 91 14.01 6.59 -18.82
N ARG A 92 13.24 6.33 -19.88
CA ARG A 92 13.66 6.62 -21.25
C ARG A 92 13.78 8.13 -21.52
N GLU A 93 12.82 8.94 -21.06
CA GLU A 93 12.92 10.41 -21.13
C GLU A 93 14.14 10.96 -20.36
N PHE A 94 14.45 10.40 -19.18
CA PHE A 94 15.64 10.81 -18.42
C PHE A 94 16.94 10.46 -19.14
N MET A 95 17.07 9.24 -19.68
CA MET A 95 18.25 8.86 -20.48
C MET A 95 18.41 9.74 -21.72
N GLU A 96 17.31 10.07 -22.39
CA GLU A 96 17.34 10.90 -23.60
C GLU A 96 17.70 12.36 -23.28
N THR A 97 17.25 12.88 -22.13
CA THR A 97 17.60 14.23 -21.65
C THR A 97 19.08 14.33 -21.25
N GLU A 98 19.64 13.33 -20.56
CA GLU A 98 21.08 13.27 -20.26
C GLU A 98 21.92 13.18 -21.53
N ASN A 99 21.50 12.35 -22.49
CA ASN A 99 22.25 12.15 -23.73
C ASN A 99 22.21 13.38 -24.64
N GLN A 100 21.10 14.13 -24.62
CA GLN A 100 21.01 15.44 -25.26
C GLN A 100 21.95 16.43 -24.56
N SER A 101 21.96 16.49 -23.22
CA SER A 101 22.85 17.38 -22.45
C SER A 101 24.33 17.15 -22.75
N LYS A 102 24.78 15.88 -22.84
CA LYS A 102 26.17 15.53 -23.15
C LYS A 102 26.60 15.82 -24.59
N ARG A 103 25.67 16.13 -25.50
CA ARG A 103 25.96 16.40 -26.91
C ARG A 103 26.25 17.89 -27.19
N TRP A 104 25.99 18.75 -26.21
CA TRP A 104 26.23 20.20 -26.28
C TRP A 104 27.42 20.65 -25.40
N GLU A 105 28.13 19.71 -24.80
CA GLU A 105 29.46 19.89 -24.16
C GLU A 105 30.54 19.26 -25.06
#